data_AF-A0A4Y9XTL5-F1
#
_entry.id   AF-A0A4Y9XTL5-F1
#
_cell.length_a   1.000
_cell.length_b   1.000
_cell.length_c   1.000
_cell.angle_alpha   90.00
_cell.angle_beta   90.00
_cell.angle_gamma   90.00
#
_symmetry.space_group_name_H-M   'P 1'
#
loop_
_entity.id
_entity.type
_entity.pdbx_description
1 polymer ?
#
loop_
_entity_poly.entity_id
_entity_poly.type
_entity_poly.pdbx_seq_one_letter_code
_entity_poly.pdbx_strand_id
1 'polypeptide(L)'
;MFGTADGTNTAQSEHLHISLAKDPWRKSNRKDEYPQMTRSVVRLEQIHAHALYVDWRLAGRPDLPTTPAAIPHKLHQHVTRYPTHKSLSFSTVELRYGARDFETVLKEFIVRFKHPDLSGRDLANFVSVYDLPFRSVSIWHKVKFWNQDPFKRRDAPETLDVIHARPAYRDTQARVVAGRFDTALVNEKGDGGFVGVSGYRVGQVRVIFSFSKKARAVVFKNDPDAPSHFVYLEWFSSALQQLSP
;
A
#
# COMPACT_ATOMS: atom_id res chain seq x y z
N MET A 1 -29.13 -27.24 -18.07
CA MET A 1 -27.74 -27.36 -18.57
C MET A 1 -26.85 -26.72 -17.52
N PHE A 2 -26.30 -27.52 -16.59
CA PHE A 2 -25.52 -27.02 -15.46
C PHE A 2 -24.06 -26.83 -15.90
N GLY A 3 -23.53 -25.62 -15.74
CA GLY A 3 -22.18 -25.26 -16.13
C GLY A 3 -21.12 -26.01 -15.31
N THR A 4 -20.17 -26.62 -16.00
CA THR A 4 -18.99 -27.25 -15.43
C THR A 4 -18.01 -26.17 -14.95
N ALA A 5 -17.37 -26.40 -13.80
CA ALA A 5 -16.39 -25.48 -13.22
C ALA A 5 -15.03 -25.61 -13.93
N ASP A 6 -14.97 -25.17 -15.18
CA ASP A 6 -13.77 -25.25 -16.02
C ASP A 6 -12.77 -24.16 -15.60
N GLY A 7 -11.94 -24.46 -14.61
CA GLY A 7 -10.87 -23.54 -14.18
C GLY A 7 -10.35 -23.70 -12.75
N THR A 8 -10.98 -24.53 -11.91
CA THR A 8 -10.49 -24.78 -10.54
C THR A 8 -9.84 -26.16 -10.44
N ASN A 9 -8.60 -26.27 -10.92
CA ASN A 9 -7.84 -27.51 -10.78
C ASN A 9 -7.23 -27.60 -9.38
N THR A 10 -7.87 -28.37 -8.50
CA THR A 10 -7.35 -28.67 -7.14
C THR A 10 -6.01 -29.41 -7.16
N ALA A 11 -5.64 -30.04 -8.28
CA ALA A 11 -4.36 -30.73 -8.39
C ALA A 11 -3.16 -29.77 -8.28
N GLN A 12 -3.29 -28.51 -8.70
CA GLN A 12 -2.19 -27.54 -8.61
C GLN A 12 -1.91 -27.12 -7.16
N SER A 13 -2.96 -26.83 -6.40
CA SER A 13 -2.82 -26.47 -4.98
C SER A 13 -2.38 -27.68 -4.14
N GLU A 14 -2.85 -28.88 -4.48
CA GLU A 14 -2.40 -30.13 -3.85
C GLU A 14 -0.92 -30.40 -4.14
N HIS A 15 -0.47 -30.25 -5.39
CA HIS A 15 0.93 -30.44 -5.77
C HIS A 15 1.86 -29.43 -5.08
N LEU A 16 1.44 -28.17 -4.96
CA LEU A 16 2.17 -27.16 -4.19
C LEU A 16 2.25 -27.51 -2.69
N HIS A 17 1.15 -27.99 -2.09
CA HIS A 17 1.16 -28.40 -0.69
C HIS A 17 2.03 -29.66 -0.44
N ILE A 18 2.10 -30.58 -1.40
CA ILE A 18 3.02 -31.72 -1.34
C ILE A 18 4.48 -31.22 -1.38
N SER A 19 4.83 -30.43 -2.39
CA SER A 19 6.21 -30.01 -2.64
C SER A 19 6.74 -28.99 -1.61
N LEU A 20 5.90 -28.08 -1.12
CA LEU A 20 6.31 -27.00 -0.21
C LEU A 20 6.12 -27.34 1.27
N ALA A 21 5.28 -28.32 1.61
CA ALA A 21 5.02 -28.69 3.01
C ALA A 21 5.33 -30.16 3.30
N LYS A 22 4.70 -31.12 2.61
CA LYS A 22 4.88 -32.55 2.94
C LYS A 22 6.29 -33.05 2.69
N ASP A 23 6.91 -32.69 1.57
CA ASP A 23 8.26 -33.16 1.22
C ASP A 23 9.34 -32.56 2.12
N PRO A 24 9.36 -31.25 2.41
CA PRO A 24 10.28 -30.67 3.40
C PRO A 24 10.08 -31.26 4.79
N TRP A 25 8.83 -31.50 5.21
CA TRP A 25 8.52 -32.15 6.48
C TRP A 25 9.09 -33.57 6.56
N ARG A 26 8.89 -34.38 5.51
CA ARG A 26 9.42 -35.76 5.42
C ARG A 26 10.95 -35.82 5.43
N LYS A 27 11.61 -34.82 4.84
CA LYS A 27 13.09 -34.68 4.79
C LYS A 27 13.69 -34.12 6.08
N SER A 28 12.87 -33.54 6.96
CA SER A 28 13.34 -33.01 8.24
C SER A 28 13.64 -34.13 9.24
N ASN A 29 14.51 -33.83 10.21
CA ASN A 29 14.75 -34.72 11.35
C ASN A 29 13.65 -34.64 12.43
N ARG A 30 12.55 -33.89 12.18
CA ARG A 30 11.42 -33.65 13.09
C ARG A 30 11.80 -33.01 14.45
N LYS A 31 12.92 -32.28 14.48
CA LYS A 31 13.35 -31.46 15.61
C LYS A 31 13.69 -30.07 15.11
N ASP A 32 12.98 -29.03 15.57
CA ASP A 32 13.10 -27.67 15.02
C ASP A 32 12.87 -27.67 13.49
N GLU A 33 11.71 -28.19 13.11
CA GLU A 33 11.28 -28.43 11.72
C GLU A 33 11.15 -27.16 10.89
N TYR A 34 10.64 -26.07 11.45
CA TYR A 34 10.27 -24.87 10.69
C TYR A 34 11.48 -24.27 9.95
N PRO A 35 12.63 -24.01 10.60
CA PRO A 35 13.84 -23.57 9.90
C PRO A 35 14.31 -24.54 8.80
N GLN A 36 14.17 -25.85 9.00
CA GLN A 36 14.61 -26.87 8.03
C GLN A 36 13.69 -26.92 6.81
N MET A 37 12.37 -26.79 7.04
CA MET A 37 11.37 -26.71 5.99
C MET A 37 11.55 -25.45 5.16
N THR A 38 11.69 -24.27 5.80
CA THR A 38 11.94 -23.01 5.11
C THR A 38 13.23 -23.05 4.29
N ARG A 39 14.31 -23.60 4.85
CA ARG A 39 15.58 -23.75 4.11
C ARG A 39 15.44 -24.64 2.87
N SER A 40 14.63 -25.69 2.97
CA SER A 40 14.35 -26.58 1.84
C SER A 40 13.55 -25.86 0.74
N VAL A 41 12.54 -25.07 1.10
CA VAL A 41 11.76 -24.26 0.16
C VAL A 41 12.64 -23.24 -0.55
N VAL A 42 13.44 -22.47 0.19
CA VAL A 42 14.38 -21.49 -0.39
C VAL A 42 15.35 -22.16 -1.37
N ARG A 43 15.87 -23.35 -1.02
CA ARG A 43 16.75 -24.10 -1.92
C ARG A 43 16.04 -24.55 -3.20
N LEU A 44 14.78 -24.99 -3.11
CA LEU A 44 13.98 -25.34 -4.29
C LEU A 44 13.75 -24.12 -5.19
N GLU A 45 13.41 -22.96 -4.62
CA GLU A 45 13.25 -21.72 -5.37
C GLU A 45 14.55 -21.31 -6.08
N GLN A 46 15.69 -21.41 -5.40
CA GLN A 46 17.01 -21.13 -5.97
C GLN A 46 17.35 -22.09 -7.12
N ILE A 47 17.10 -23.38 -6.96
CA ILE A 47 17.31 -24.38 -8.02
C ILE A 47 16.41 -24.08 -9.21
N HIS A 48 15.14 -23.75 -8.97
CA HIS A 48 14.20 -23.42 -10.04
C HIS A 48 14.61 -22.14 -10.79
N ALA A 49 14.99 -21.08 -10.07
CA ALA A 49 15.51 -19.86 -10.66
C ALA A 49 16.79 -20.12 -11.49
N HIS A 50 17.68 -20.98 -10.99
CA HIS A 50 18.88 -21.36 -11.72
C HIS A 50 18.55 -22.19 -12.98
N ALA A 51 17.59 -23.11 -12.91
CA ALA A 51 17.14 -23.86 -14.09
C ALA A 51 16.60 -22.92 -15.18
N LEU A 52 15.73 -21.97 -14.79
CA LEU A 52 15.22 -20.95 -15.71
C LEU A 52 16.34 -20.09 -16.32
N TYR A 53 17.36 -19.75 -15.52
CA TYR A 53 18.54 -19.03 -16.01
C TYR A 53 19.35 -19.85 -17.02
N VAL A 54 19.55 -21.15 -16.76
CA VAL A 54 20.23 -22.06 -17.69
C VAL A 54 19.45 -22.17 -19.00
N ASP A 55 18.14 -22.38 -18.92
CA ASP A 55 17.25 -22.46 -20.09
C ASP A 55 17.31 -21.16 -20.92
N TRP A 56 17.24 -20.00 -20.26
CA TRP A 56 17.39 -18.69 -20.91
C TRP A 56 18.76 -18.54 -21.60
N ARG A 57 19.84 -19.00 -20.96
CA ARG A 57 21.19 -18.96 -21.54
C ARG A 57 21.32 -19.89 -22.75
N LEU A 58 20.74 -21.09 -22.68
CA LEU A 58 20.74 -22.07 -23.77
C LEU A 58 19.88 -21.62 -24.96
N ALA A 59 18.81 -20.87 -24.70
CA ALA A 59 17.97 -20.25 -25.73
C ALA A 59 18.66 -19.10 -26.49
N GLY A 60 19.96 -18.87 -26.27
CA GLY A 60 20.72 -17.82 -26.97
C GLY A 60 20.62 -16.44 -26.32
N ARG A 61 20.23 -16.38 -25.05
CA ARG A 61 19.97 -15.13 -24.31
C ARG A 61 19.00 -14.24 -25.09
N PRO A 62 17.78 -14.74 -25.40
CA PRO A 62 16.79 -13.90 -26.03
C PRO A 62 16.62 -12.66 -25.15
N ASP A 63 16.61 -11.49 -25.79
CA ASP A 63 16.23 -10.26 -25.10
C ASP A 63 14.90 -10.55 -24.41
N LEU A 64 14.89 -10.39 -23.09
CA LEU A 64 13.64 -10.44 -22.35
C LEU A 64 12.73 -9.42 -23.03
N PRO A 65 11.48 -9.77 -23.38
CA PRO A 65 10.60 -8.84 -24.07
C PRO A 65 10.64 -7.51 -23.33
N THR A 66 11.15 -6.47 -24.00
CA THR A 66 11.27 -5.11 -23.47
C THR A 66 9.95 -4.79 -22.83
N THR A 67 9.94 -4.73 -21.49
CA THR A 67 8.79 -4.41 -20.62
C THR A 67 7.45 -4.74 -21.26
N PRO A 68 6.72 -5.79 -20.85
CA PRO A 68 5.42 -6.10 -21.47
C PRO A 68 4.61 -4.82 -21.54
N ALA A 69 4.08 -4.51 -22.74
CA ALA A 69 3.41 -3.25 -23.10
C ALA A 69 2.72 -2.69 -21.88
N ALA A 70 2.94 -1.41 -21.53
CA ALA A 70 2.37 -0.80 -20.33
C ALA A 70 0.86 -1.11 -20.24
N ILE A 71 0.51 -2.21 -19.58
CA ILE A 71 -0.87 -2.58 -19.34
C ILE A 71 -1.30 -1.53 -18.33
N PRO A 72 -2.28 -0.67 -18.63
CA PRO A 72 -2.74 0.30 -17.66
C PRO A 72 -3.22 -0.46 -16.43
N HIS A 73 -2.44 -0.40 -15.35
CA HIS A 73 -2.79 -1.02 -14.09
C HIS A 73 -3.94 -0.22 -13.50
N LYS A 74 -5.16 -0.74 -13.65
CA LYS A 74 -6.28 -0.22 -12.87
C LYS A 74 -6.05 -0.71 -11.44
N LEU A 75 -5.48 0.15 -10.62
CA LEU A 75 -5.40 -0.08 -9.18
C LEU A 75 -6.84 -0.14 -8.65
N HIS A 76 -7.38 -1.34 -8.50
CA HIS A 76 -8.69 -1.54 -7.89
C HIS A 76 -8.54 -1.37 -6.38
N GLN A 77 -8.73 -0.15 -5.90
CA GLN A 77 -8.69 0.17 -4.47
C GLN A 77 -10.01 -0.25 -3.81
N HIS A 78 -9.93 -1.06 -2.76
CA HIS A 78 -11.07 -1.43 -1.93
C HIS A 78 -10.82 -1.03 -0.47
N VAL A 79 -11.39 0.11 -0.08
CA VAL A 79 -11.48 0.51 1.32
C VAL A 79 -12.65 -0.25 1.98
N THR A 80 -12.50 -0.68 3.24
CA THR A 80 -13.61 -1.36 3.93
C THR A 80 -14.83 -0.44 4.01
N ARG A 81 -16.03 -0.98 3.73
CA ARG A 81 -17.30 -0.21 3.65
C ARG A 81 -17.56 0.70 4.85
N TYR A 82 -17.04 0.32 6.03
CA TYR A 82 -17.17 1.08 7.26
C TYR A 82 -15.80 1.50 7.79
N PRO A 83 -15.67 2.75 8.30
CA PRO A 83 -14.48 3.20 9.00
C PRO A 83 -14.32 2.46 10.32
N THR A 84 -13.07 2.26 10.72
CA THR A 84 -12.73 1.73 12.05
C THR A 84 -13.15 2.72 13.14
N HIS A 85 -12.95 4.02 12.90
CA HIS A 85 -13.47 5.08 13.74
C HIS A 85 -14.35 6.03 12.91
N LYS A 86 -15.64 6.13 13.26
CA LYS A 86 -16.62 6.95 12.53
C LYS A 86 -16.37 8.46 12.65
N SER A 87 -15.75 8.89 13.74
CA SER A 87 -15.39 10.29 13.98
C SER A 87 -14.27 10.33 15.01
N LEU A 88 -13.14 10.92 14.62
CA LEU A 88 -11.98 11.11 15.50
C LEU A 88 -11.51 12.57 15.39
N SER A 89 -11.27 13.23 16.53
CA SER A 89 -10.82 14.62 16.54
C SER A 89 -9.39 14.76 16.03
N PHE A 90 -9.05 15.91 15.44
CA PHE A 90 -7.68 16.19 14.98
C PHE A 90 -6.64 15.98 16.08
N SER A 91 -6.89 16.50 17.28
CA SER A 91 -6.02 16.27 18.45
C SER A 91 -5.74 14.79 18.75
N THR A 92 -6.75 13.92 18.61
CA THR A 92 -6.58 12.48 18.82
C THR A 92 -5.82 11.84 17.66
N VAL A 93 -5.98 12.34 16.43
CA VAL A 93 -5.21 11.88 15.26
C VAL A 93 -3.73 12.17 15.47
N GLU A 94 -3.39 13.40 15.84
CA GLU A 94 -2.00 13.81 16.07
C GLU A 94 -1.36 13.00 17.19
N LEU A 95 -2.06 12.88 18.34
CA LEU A 95 -1.55 12.18 19.51
C LEU A 95 -1.39 10.66 19.29
N ARG A 96 -2.39 9.98 18.69
CA ARG A 96 -2.40 8.52 18.59
C ARG A 96 -1.73 8.00 17.33
N TYR A 97 -1.93 8.66 16.19
CA TYR A 97 -1.43 8.20 14.90
C TYR A 97 -0.08 8.84 14.56
N GLY A 98 0.36 9.84 15.31
CA GLY A 98 1.64 10.52 15.07
C GLY A 98 1.63 11.39 13.80
N ALA A 99 0.46 11.75 13.28
CA ALA A 99 0.35 12.67 12.16
C ALA A 99 0.56 14.09 12.67
N ARG A 100 1.77 14.62 12.54
CA ARG A 100 2.13 15.95 13.05
C ARG A 100 1.44 17.05 12.25
N ASP A 101 0.99 18.08 12.95
CA ASP A 101 0.34 19.26 12.35
C ASP A 101 -0.78 18.89 11.38
N PHE A 102 -1.59 17.88 11.74
CA PHE A 102 -2.57 17.28 10.85
C PHE A 102 -3.57 18.33 10.36
N GLU A 103 -4.02 19.21 11.26
CA GLU A 103 -4.93 20.29 10.90
C GLU A 103 -4.31 21.26 9.89
N THR A 104 -3.07 21.67 10.11
CA THR A 104 -2.34 22.61 9.26
C THR A 104 -2.10 22.04 7.87
N VAL A 105 -1.62 20.80 7.78
CA VAL A 105 -1.38 20.09 6.50
C VAL A 105 -2.69 19.90 5.73
N LEU A 106 -3.78 19.58 6.44
CA LEU A 106 -5.09 19.43 5.83
C LEU A 106 -5.62 20.77 5.28
N LYS A 107 -5.46 21.87 6.01
CA LYS A 107 -5.81 23.22 5.52
C LYS A 107 -5.02 23.56 4.26
N GLU A 108 -3.71 23.35 4.29
CA GLU A 108 -2.84 23.60 3.15
C GLU A 108 -3.27 22.80 1.91
N PHE A 109 -3.57 21.51 2.07
CA PHE A 109 -4.08 20.68 0.98
C PHE A 109 -5.39 21.21 0.39
N ILE A 110 -6.36 21.56 1.26
CA ILE A 110 -7.67 22.06 0.80
C ILE A 110 -7.53 23.40 0.07
N VAL A 111 -6.68 24.30 0.57
CA VAL A 111 -6.45 25.61 -0.08
C VAL A 111 -5.76 25.42 -1.43
N ARG A 112 -4.71 24.60 -1.50
CA ARG A 112 -4.04 24.26 -2.78
C ARG A 112 -4.99 23.62 -3.78
N PHE A 113 -5.89 22.75 -3.32
CA PHE A 113 -6.90 22.13 -4.19
C PHE A 113 -7.89 23.16 -4.77
N LYS A 114 -8.30 24.16 -3.98
CA LYS A 114 -9.23 25.21 -4.43
C LYS A 114 -8.59 26.30 -5.26
N HIS A 115 -7.32 26.58 -5.00
CA HIS A 115 -6.57 27.68 -5.59
C HIS A 115 -5.20 27.16 -6.06
N PRO A 116 -5.14 26.44 -7.19
CA PRO A 116 -3.90 25.89 -7.72
C PRO A 116 -2.87 26.98 -8.09
N ASP A 117 -3.33 28.21 -8.33
CA ASP A 117 -2.48 29.35 -8.72
C ASP A 117 -1.74 30.00 -7.54
N LEU A 118 -2.16 29.74 -6.30
CA LEU A 118 -1.55 30.34 -5.11
C LEU A 118 -0.29 29.55 -4.69
N SER A 119 0.82 30.23 -4.52
CA SER A 119 2.08 29.62 -4.10
C SER A 119 2.81 30.42 -3.02
N GLY A 120 3.67 29.74 -2.26
CA GLY A 120 4.56 30.36 -1.29
C GLY A 120 3.85 31.11 -0.16
N ARG A 121 4.17 32.40 0.00
CA ARG A 121 3.72 33.23 1.13
C ARG A 121 2.22 33.53 1.08
N ASP A 122 1.65 33.68 -0.11
CA ASP A 122 0.22 33.95 -0.27
C ASP A 122 -0.63 32.76 0.17
N LEU A 123 -0.15 31.54 -0.11
CA LEU A 123 -0.76 30.31 0.40
C LEU A 123 -0.72 30.26 1.93
N ALA A 124 0.43 30.54 2.55
CA ALA A 124 0.57 30.52 4.01
C ALA A 124 -0.36 31.53 4.70
N ASN A 125 -0.46 32.74 4.13
CA ASN A 125 -1.38 33.77 4.61
C ASN A 125 -2.83 33.29 4.52
N PHE A 126 -3.23 32.71 3.38
CA PHE A 126 -4.60 32.22 3.21
C PHE A 126 -4.92 31.05 4.14
N VAL A 127 -3.99 30.10 4.30
CA VAL A 127 -4.12 28.97 5.23
C VAL A 127 -4.31 29.42 6.67
N SER A 128 -3.63 30.50 7.09
CA SER A 128 -3.73 31.03 8.46
C SER A 128 -5.13 31.56 8.81
N VAL A 129 -5.85 32.07 7.80
CA VAL A 129 -7.21 32.63 7.96
C VAL A 129 -8.28 31.58 7.65
N TYR A 130 -7.90 30.45 7.05
CA TYR A 130 -8.85 29.42 6.65
C TYR A 130 -9.30 28.54 7.81
N ASP A 131 -10.54 28.70 8.24
CA ASP A 131 -11.18 27.84 9.24
C ASP A 131 -11.84 26.61 8.62
N LEU A 132 -11.51 25.44 9.16
CA LEU A 132 -12.15 24.20 8.75
C LEU A 132 -13.57 24.11 9.34
N PRO A 133 -14.59 23.77 8.53
CA PRO A 133 -15.97 23.66 9.01
C PRO A 133 -16.24 22.38 9.82
N PHE A 134 -15.20 21.61 10.15
CA PHE A 134 -15.26 20.36 10.92
C PHE A 134 -13.95 20.17 11.70
N ARG A 135 -14.03 19.42 12.79
CA ARG A 135 -12.89 19.14 13.68
C ARG A 135 -12.55 17.66 13.81
N SER A 136 -13.19 16.83 12.98
CA SER A 136 -13.10 15.37 13.08
C SER A 136 -13.23 14.68 11.73
N VAL A 137 -12.57 13.53 11.58
CA VAL A 137 -12.55 12.71 10.37
C VAL A 137 -12.91 11.25 10.66
N SER A 138 -13.42 10.55 9.64
CA SER A 138 -13.59 9.10 9.70
C SER A 138 -12.24 8.44 9.39
N ILE A 139 -11.84 7.40 10.12
CA ILE A 139 -10.52 6.76 9.97
C ILE A 139 -10.64 5.27 9.69
N TRP A 140 -9.75 4.79 8.82
CA TRP A 140 -9.55 3.39 8.48
C TRP A 140 -8.16 2.94 8.91
N HIS A 141 -8.08 1.72 9.45
CA HIS A 141 -6.80 1.12 9.85
C HIS A 141 -6.11 0.32 8.74
N LYS A 142 -6.81 0.08 7.63
CA LYS A 142 -6.25 -0.64 6.49
C LYS A 142 -6.95 -0.26 5.18
N VAL A 143 -6.20 -0.30 4.10
CA VAL A 143 -6.69 -0.21 2.72
C VAL A 143 -6.19 -1.42 1.97
N LYS A 144 -7.08 -2.07 1.23
CA LYS A 144 -6.73 -3.17 0.34
C LYS A 144 -6.72 -2.66 -1.08
N PHE A 145 -5.78 -3.10 -1.88
CA PHE A 145 -5.76 -2.81 -3.31
C PHE A 145 -5.24 -4.03 -4.05
N TRP A 146 -5.75 -4.20 -5.27
CA TRP A 146 -5.30 -5.28 -6.12
C TRP A 146 -4.19 -4.76 -7.02
N ASN A 147 -3.04 -5.42 -6.93
CA ASN A 147 -1.97 -5.29 -7.89
C ASN A 147 -2.12 -6.41 -8.92
N GLN A 148 -2.30 -6.04 -10.18
CA GLN A 148 -2.11 -7.00 -11.27
C GLN A 148 -0.64 -7.43 -11.26
N ASP A 149 -0.42 -8.71 -11.54
CA ASP A 149 0.85 -9.41 -11.33
C ASP A 149 2.08 -8.53 -11.60
N PRO A 150 2.94 -8.27 -10.59
CA PRO A 150 4.16 -7.47 -10.77
C PRO A 150 5.12 -8.09 -11.79
N PHE A 151 4.98 -9.39 -12.11
CA PHE A 151 5.76 -10.09 -13.12
C PHE A 151 5.08 -10.19 -14.49
N LYS A 152 3.89 -9.60 -14.66
CA LYS A 152 3.13 -9.51 -15.91
C LYS A 152 2.92 -10.86 -16.63
N ARG A 153 2.68 -11.93 -15.89
CA ARG A 153 2.28 -13.21 -16.48
C ARG A 153 0.86 -13.06 -17.03
N ARG A 154 0.64 -13.57 -18.25
CA ARG A 154 -0.61 -13.37 -19.01
C ARG A 154 -1.88 -13.82 -18.26
N ASP A 155 -1.76 -14.77 -17.33
CA ASP A 155 -2.87 -15.38 -16.60
C ASP A 155 -2.64 -15.46 -15.08
N ALA A 156 -1.81 -14.58 -14.51
CA ALA A 156 -1.60 -14.59 -13.07
C ALA A 156 -2.79 -13.97 -12.31
N PRO A 157 -3.20 -14.57 -11.18
CA PRO A 157 -4.26 -14.01 -10.36
C PRO A 157 -3.85 -12.65 -9.82
N GLU A 158 -4.82 -11.73 -9.72
CA GLU A 158 -4.61 -10.44 -9.06
C GLU A 158 -4.09 -10.67 -7.63
N THR A 159 -3.04 -9.95 -7.25
CA THR A 159 -2.48 -10.03 -5.90
C THR A 159 -3.12 -8.97 -5.02
N LEU A 160 -3.72 -9.40 -3.92
CA LEU A 160 -4.33 -8.50 -2.94
C LEU A 160 -3.28 -7.98 -1.97
N ASP A 161 -2.90 -6.71 -2.13
CA ASP A 161 -2.02 -6.02 -1.20
C ASP A 161 -2.81 -5.19 -0.20
N VAL A 162 -2.22 -5.00 0.99
CA VAL A 162 -2.87 -4.31 2.11
C VAL A 162 -1.90 -3.37 2.80
N ILE A 163 -2.24 -2.09 2.83
CA ILE A 163 -1.55 -1.07 3.64
C ILE A 163 -2.25 -0.96 4.99
N HIS A 164 -1.50 -1.01 6.07
CA HIS A 164 -1.97 -0.79 7.44
C HIS A 164 -1.52 0.56 7.99
N ALA A 165 -2.43 1.24 8.69
CA ALA A 165 -2.18 2.49 9.38
C ALA A 165 -2.96 2.50 10.69
N ARG A 166 -2.42 1.81 11.70
CA ARG A 166 -3.08 1.60 13.00
C ARG A 166 -2.15 1.96 14.16
N PRO A 167 -2.63 2.71 15.15
CA PRO A 167 -1.87 3.01 16.35
C PRO A 167 -1.81 1.80 17.30
N ALA A 168 -0.97 1.88 18.32
CA ALA A 168 -0.95 0.89 19.38
C ALA A 168 -2.30 0.85 20.12
N TYR A 169 -2.73 -0.34 20.53
CA TYR A 169 -3.98 -0.52 21.27
C TYR A 169 -3.86 -1.64 22.29
N ARG A 170 -4.82 -1.70 23.22
CA ARG A 170 -4.96 -2.83 24.14
C ARG A 170 -6.02 -3.79 23.61
N ASP A 171 -5.65 -5.06 23.49
CA ASP A 171 -6.58 -6.13 23.13
C ASP A 171 -7.59 -6.35 24.27
N THR A 172 -8.65 -7.11 23.99
CA THR A 172 -9.64 -7.66 24.94
C THR A 172 -9.01 -8.30 26.18
N GLN A 173 -7.80 -8.86 26.05
CA GLN A 173 -7.03 -9.44 27.16
C GLN A 173 -6.09 -8.42 27.85
N ALA A 174 -6.30 -7.12 27.64
CA ALA A 174 -5.48 -6.00 28.15
C ALA A 174 -3.99 -5.99 27.72
N ARG A 175 -3.59 -6.89 26.82
CA ARG A 175 -2.22 -6.92 26.25
C ARG A 175 -1.99 -5.71 25.35
N VAL A 176 -0.82 -5.10 25.47
CA VAL A 176 -0.40 -3.98 24.61
C VAL A 176 0.02 -4.54 23.25
N VAL A 177 -0.74 -4.20 22.21
CA VAL A 177 -0.42 -4.53 20.82
C VAL A 177 0.25 -3.33 20.18
N ALA A 178 1.43 -3.53 19.60
CA ALA A 178 2.17 -2.49 18.91
C ALA A 178 1.38 -1.93 17.72
N GLY A 179 1.53 -0.62 17.49
CA GLY A 179 1.02 0.05 16.31
C GLY A 179 1.71 -0.48 15.05
N ARG A 180 1.01 -0.42 13.92
CA ARG A 180 1.52 -0.83 12.62
C ARG A 180 1.22 0.26 11.60
N PHE A 181 2.29 0.84 11.05
CA PHE A 181 2.23 1.86 10.02
C PHE A 181 3.12 1.40 8.86
N ASP A 182 2.48 0.95 7.79
CA ASP A 182 3.17 0.42 6.62
C ASP A 182 3.75 1.57 5.77
N THR A 183 4.81 1.25 5.03
CA THR A 183 5.49 2.19 4.13
C THR A 183 4.96 2.03 2.72
N ALA A 184 4.76 3.14 2.01
CA ALA A 184 4.30 3.17 0.63
C ALA A 184 5.32 3.88 -0.27
N LEU A 185 5.42 3.39 -1.50
CA LEU A 185 6.08 4.09 -2.61
C LEU A 185 5.04 4.97 -3.32
N VAL A 186 5.32 6.27 -3.41
CA VAL A 186 4.37 7.24 -3.94
C VAL A 186 5.00 7.96 -5.13
N ASN A 187 4.31 7.90 -6.26
CA ASN A 187 4.69 8.64 -7.47
C ASN A 187 4.07 10.04 -7.42
N GLU A 188 4.79 10.99 -6.82
CA GLU A 188 4.29 12.36 -6.59
C GLU A 188 4.17 13.17 -7.89
N LYS A 189 5.14 13.01 -8.80
CA LYS A 189 5.28 13.83 -10.02
C LYS A 189 4.80 13.15 -11.29
N GLY A 190 4.43 11.88 -11.23
CA GLY A 190 4.13 11.07 -12.40
C GLY A 190 5.37 10.45 -13.07
N ASP A 191 6.57 10.81 -12.62
CA ASP A 191 7.85 10.39 -13.21
C ASP A 191 8.24 8.93 -12.90
N GLY A 192 7.52 8.28 -11.97
CA GLY A 192 7.73 6.89 -11.58
C GLY A 192 7.52 5.91 -12.74
N GLY A 193 8.56 5.12 -13.04
CA GLY A 193 8.51 4.05 -14.04
C GLY A 193 7.93 2.74 -13.52
N PHE A 194 7.49 1.84 -14.42
CA PHE A 194 7.00 0.51 -14.03
C PHE A 194 8.07 -0.37 -13.35
N VAL A 195 9.35 -0.18 -13.72
CA VAL A 195 10.48 -0.91 -13.15
C VAL A 195 11.38 0.05 -12.39
N GLY A 196 11.79 -0.36 -11.20
CA GLY A 196 12.68 0.40 -10.33
C GLY A 196 11.94 1.35 -9.40
N VAL A 197 12.70 2.09 -8.59
CA VAL A 197 12.19 3.04 -7.59
C VAL A 197 12.44 4.49 -7.98
N SER A 198 13.03 4.73 -9.15
CA SER A 198 13.27 6.09 -9.66
C SER A 198 11.94 6.80 -9.92
N GLY A 199 11.83 8.04 -9.48
CA GLY A 199 10.58 8.82 -9.54
C GLY A 199 9.58 8.52 -8.42
N TYR A 200 9.83 7.51 -7.57
CA TYR A 200 9.02 7.24 -6.39
C TYR A 200 9.66 7.83 -5.13
N ARG A 201 8.80 8.34 -4.26
CA ARG A 201 9.18 8.80 -2.93
C ARG A 201 8.65 7.84 -1.88
N VAL A 202 9.48 7.52 -0.89
CA VAL A 202 9.12 6.62 0.21
C VAL A 202 8.45 7.44 1.32
N GLY A 203 7.24 7.03 1.72
CA GLY A 203 6.50 7.65 2.82
C GLY A 203 5.86 6.61 3.73
N GLN A 204 5.84 6.87 5.03
CA GLN A 204 5.09 6.06 5.99
C GLN A 204 3.63 6.50 6.02
N VAL A 205 2.72 5.55 5.91
CA VAL A 205 1.29 5.80 5.96
C VAL A 205 0.85 5.91 7.42
N ARG A 206 0.52 7.12 7.87
CA ARG A 206 0.10 7.35 9.27
C ARG A 206 -1.40 7.26 9.45
N VAL A 207 -2.17 7.86 8.54
CA VAL A 207 -3.62 7.97 8.69
C VAL A 207 -4.28 7.74 7.34
N ILE A 208 -5.32 6.93 7.32
CA ILE A 208 -6.21 6.77 6.18
C ILE A 208 -7.57 7.29 6.63
N PHE A 209 -8.08 8.32 5.96
CA PHE A 209 -9.27 9.01 6.43
C PHE A 209 -10.20 9.47 5.31
N SER A 210 -11.41 9.86 5.70
CA SER A 210 -12.34 10.57 4.82
C SER A 210 -13.17 11.57 5.60
N PHE A 211 -13.70 12.54 4.86
CA PHE A 211 -14.61 13.53 5.42
C PHE A 211 -16.01 12.95 5.60
N SER A 212 -16.75 13.47 6.57
CA SER A 212 -18.19 13.23 6.63
C SER A 212 -18.86 13.75 5.35
N LYS A 213 -20.00 13.17 4.96
CA LYS A 213 -20.75 13.63 3.76
C LYS A 213 -21.02 15.14 3.80
N LYS A 214 -21.36 15.68 4.98
CA LYS A 214 -21.59 17.11 5.21
C LYS A 214 -20.30 17.92 5.02
N ALA A 215 -19.20 17.50 5.65
CA ALA A 215 -17.92 18.19 5.54
C ALA A 215 -17.41 18.19 4.09
N ARG A 216 -17.53 17.07 3.37
CA ARG A 216 -17.15 16.98 1.96
C ARG A 216 -17.96 17.94 1.07
N ALA A 217 -19.28 18.01 1.29
CA ALA A 217 -20.14 18.92 0.54
C ALA A 217 -19.78 20.39 0.77
N VAL A 218 -19.43 20.77 2.00
CA VAL A 218 -19.02 22.15 2.33
C VAL A 218 -17.64 22.47 1.75
N VAL A 219 -16.68 21.55 1.86
CA VAL A 219 -15.31 21.79 1.40
C VAL A 219 -15.25 21.80 -0.13
N PHE A 220 -15.80 20.80 -0.80
CA PHE A 220 -15.63 20.59 -2.25
C PHE A 220 -16.85 21.01 -3.07
N LYS A 221 -17.91 21.56 -2.47
CA LYS A 221 -19.14 21.99 -3.19
C LYS A 221 -19.71 20.91 -4.14
N ASN A 222 -19.58 19.63 -3.76
CA ASN A 222 -19.98 18.46 -4.56
C ASN A 222 -19.27 18.30 -5.91
N ASP A 223 -18.03 18.78 -6.01
CA ASP A 223 -17.16 18.50 -7.16
C ASP A 223 -17.07 16.96 -7.40
N PRO A 224 -17.45 16.47 -8.60
CA PRO A 224 -17.39 15.05 -8.93
C PRO A 224 -15.96 14.50 -8.94
N ASP A 225 -14.96 15.35 -9.18
CA ASP A 225 -13.55 14.95 -9.24
C ASP A 225 -12.86 14.96 -7.87
N ALA A 226 -13.54 15.45 -6.83
CA ALA A 226 -12.98 15.47 -5.49
C ALA A 226 -12.74 14.05 -4.96
N PRO A 227 -11.54 13.73 -4.45
CA PRO A 227 -11.25 12.41 -3.90
C PRO A 227 -12.15 12.05 -2.71
N SER A 228 -12.47 10.76 -2.59
CA SER A 228 -13.35 10.24 -1.53
C SER A 228 -12.60 9.85 -0.25
N HIS A 229 -11.36 9.37 -0.42
CA HIS A 229 -10.49 8.92 0.66
C HIS A 229 -9.15 9.63 0.54
N PHE A 230 -8.55 9.89 1.69
CA PHE A 230 -7.32 10.65 1.84
C PHE A 230 -6.34 9.85 2.70
N VAL A 231 -5.06 10.10 2.47
CA VAL A 231 -3.98 9.48 3.22
C VAL A 231 -3.04 10.56 3.72
N TYR A 232 -2.75 10.54 5.01
CA TYR A 232 -1.64 11.30 5.57
C TYR A 232 -0.36 10.46 5.48
N LEU A 233 0.62 11.01 4.79
CA LEU A 233 1.93 10.41 4.59
C LEU A 233 2.97 11.22 5.36
N GLU A 234 3.82 10.52 6.09
CA GLU A 234 5.05 11.10 6.64
C GLU A 234 6.20 10.69 5.71
N TRP A 235 6.80 11.67 5.04
CA TRP A 235 7.91 11.41 4.13
C TRP A 235 9.17 11.05 4.91
N PHE A 236 9.85 9.99 4.48
CA PHE A 236 11.23 9.79 4.91
C PHE A 236 12.07 10.86 4.24
N SER A 237 12.65 11.76 5.03
CA SER A 237 13.65 12.68 4.51
C SER A 237 14.89 11.85 4.14
N SER A 238 15.49 12.17 2.99
CA SER A 238 16.86 11.71 2.77
C SER A 238 17.74 12.47 3.76
N ALA A 239 18.57 11.77 4.54
CA ALA A 239 19.54 12.41 5.42
C ALA A 239 20.56 13.32 4.69
N LEU A 240 20.50 13.39 3.35
CA LEU A 240 21.41 14.17 2.50
C LEU A 240 21.04 15.66 2.35
N GLN A 241 19.94 16.15 2.94
CA GLN A 241 19.58 17.58 2.89
C GLN A 241 19.90 18.34 4.18
N GLN A 242 20.66 17.75 5.11
CA GLN A 242 21.19 18.42 6.31
C GLN A 242 22.70 18.72 6.26
N LEU A 243 23.37 18.46 5.14
CA LEU A 243 24.75 18.85 4.90
C LEU A 243 24.85 19.71 3.65
N SER A 244 24.46 20.98 3.77
CA SER A 244 25.00 22.04 2.93
C SER A 244 25.10 23.29 3.81
N PRO A 245 26.32 23.81 4.04
CA PRO A 245 26.56 25.01 4.84
C PRO A 245 26.02 26.28 4.18
#